data_AF-A0A2D6K0A4-F1
#
_entry.id   AF-A0A2D6K0A4-F1
#
_cell.length_a   1.000
_cell.length_b   1.000
_cell.length_c   1.000
_cell.angle_alpha   90.00
_cell.angle_beta   90.00
_cell.angle_gamma   90.00
#
_symmetry.space_group_name_H-M   'P 1'
#
loop_
_entity.id
_entity.type
_entity.pdbx_description
1 polymer ?
#
loop_
_entity_poly.entity_id
_entity_poly.type
_entity_poly.pdbx_seq_one_letter_code
_entity_poly.pdbx_strand_id
1 'polypeptide(L)'
;MKVIFKNTAPVYDKPMNMKNISQLNRARQSGNALFFILIAVAMLGALSFAVSQGGRSSGSGVSAEKARLAATDLIDYSNTVANAAAQLRLRGYSLSELSFENDIVSGYSNGNCTEDLCKIFAPAGGGVSYLEPPKDIFADTPAPDYEWHFYGDNAIQGAGMTCASASCADIIMVLDELDLSVCQQLNDLLGVSANLSDAPPTDADVGNTKYTGSFSYSETIGDSDASLDGLRSVCIQKTTSPAEYVYYRVLISQ
;
A
#
# COMPACT_ATOMS: atom_id res chain seq x y z
N MET A 1 22.95 -78.05 59.37
CA MET A 1 24.01 -77.02 59.39
C MET A 1 23.33 -75.70 59.70
N LYS A 2 23.34 -75.23 60.96
CA LYS A 2 24.16 -74.08 61.45
C LYS A 2 24.12 -72.89 60.46
N VAL A 3 23.82 -71.63 60.80
CA VAL A 3 23.83 -70.87 62.08
C VAL A 3 23.36 -69.44 61.70
N ILE A 4 22.35 -68.88 62.40
CA ILE A 4 22.40 -67.70 63.30
C ILE A 4 22.39 -66.29 62.63
N PHE A 5 21.28 -65.58 62.84
CA PHE A 5 21.11 -64.19 63.32
C PHE A 5 22.34 -63.25 63.34
N LYS A 6 22.19 -62.00 62.89
CA LYS A 6 21.68 -60.86 63.70
C LYS A 6 21.89 -59.53 62.97
N ASN A 7 20.82 -58.74 63.02
CA ASN A 7 20.77 -57.29 62.89
C ASN A 7 21.63 -56.64 63.98
N THR A 8 22.58 -55.78 63.61
CA THR A 8 23.20 -54.78 64.50
C THR A 8 23.64 -53.58 63.68
N ALA A 9 22.78 -52.55 63.64
CA ALA A 9 23.21 -51.19 63.38
C ALA A 9 23.92 -50.65 64.63
N PRO A 10 25.13 -50.07 64.53
CA PRO A 10 25.66 -49.22 65.58
C PRO A 10 25.17 -47.79 65.39
N VAL A 11 24.36 -47.34 66.35
CA VAL A 11 24.18 -45.93 66.70
C VAL A 11 25.53 -45.39 67.13
N TYR A 12 26.00 -44.32 66.49
CA TYR A 12 27.10 -43.51 67.00
C TYR A 12 26.59 -42.09 67.24
N ASP A 13 26.28 -41.83 68.51
CA ASP A 13 26.19 -40.50 69.08
C ASP A 13 27.57 -39.85 69.01
N LYS A 14 27.67 -38.68 68.36
CA LYS A 14 28.79 -37.77 68.58
C LYS A 14 28.27 -36.34 68.66
N PRO A 15 28.54 -35.62 69.76
CA PRO A 15 27.95 -34.32 70.03
C PRO A 15 28.47 -33.25 69.08
N MET A 16 27.58 -32.30 68.76
CA MET A 16 27.86 -31.04 68.09
C MET A 16 29.13 -30.38 68.66
N ASN A 17 30.14 -30.24 67.80
CA ASN A 17 31.25 -29.33 68.05
C ASN A 17 31.07 -28.11 67.14
N MET A 18 30.59 -27.02 67.74
CA MET A 18 30.62 -25.69 67.16
C MET A 18 32.07 -25.33 66.79
N LYS A 19 32.40 -25.45 65.51
CA LYS A 19 33.57 -24.79 64.91
C LYS A 19 33.09 -23.90 63.79
N ASN A 20 33.15 -22.60 64.07
CA ASN A 20 33.30 -21.50 63.13
C ASN A 20 32.33 -21.44 61.95
N ILE A 21 31.27 -20.67 62.14
CA ILE A 21 30.70 -19.85 61.07
C ILE A 21 31.76 -18.79 60.75
N SER A 22 32.74 -19.13 59.92
CA SER A 22 33.69 -18.15 59.39
C SER A 22 33.73 -18.29 57.86
N GLN A 23 33.15 -17.27 57.22
CA GLN A 23 33.53 -16.80 55.88
C GLN A 23 33.15 -17.73 54.71
N LEU A 24 31.85 -17.78 54.36
CA LEU A 24 31.50 -17.85 52.94
C LEU A 24 31.96 -16.52 52.32
N ASN A 25 33.14 -16.54 51.71
CA ASN A 25 33.63 -15.46 50.85
C ASN A 25 32.61 -15.25 49.73
N ARG A 26 31.62 -14.40 49.97
CA ARG A 26 30.81 -13.80 48.92
C ARG A 26 31.77 -12.89 48.17
N ALA A 27 32.37 -13.41 47.10
CA ALA A 27 33.14 -12.59 46.18
C ALA A 27 32.29 -11.36 45.88
N ARG A 28 32.78 -10.19 46.28
CA ARG A 28 32.12 -8.91 46.02
C ARG A 28 32.20 -8.73 44.51
N GLN A 29 31.22 -9.27 43.80
CA GLN A 29 31.09 -9.03 42.38
C GLN A 29 30.63 -7.59 42.24
N SER A 30 31.60 -6.67 42.10
CA SER A 30 31.36 -5.30 41.69
C SER A 30 30.98 -5.30 40.21
N GLY A 31 29.78 -5.81 39.92
CA GLY A 31 29.17 -5.68 38.61
C GLY A 31 28.80 -4.22 38.40
N ASN A 32 29.31 -3.61 37.34
CA ASN A 32 29.00 -2.24 36.98
C ASN A 32 27.56 -2.18 36.42
N ALA A 33 26.56 -2.21 37.31
CA ALA A 33 25.14 -2.13 36.93
C ALA A 33 24.85 -0.91 36.04
N LEU A 34 25.64 0.16 36.20
CA LEU A 34 25.58 1.35 35.34
C LEU A 34 25.84 1.00 33.86
N PHE A 35 26.74 0.08 33.56
CA PHE A 35 27.10 -0.30 32.19
C PHE A 35 25.93 -0.97 31.44
N PHE A 36 25.18 -1.83 32.12
CA PHE A 36 24.01 -2.48 31.53
C PHE A 36 22.88 -1.49 31.26
N ILE A 37 22.68 -0.53 32.16
CA ILE A 37 21.70 0.56 31.95
C ILE A 37 22.10 1.41 30.74
N LEU A 38 23.38 1.72 30.58
CA LEU A 38 23.88 2.50 29.45
C LEU A 38 23.68 1.79 28.11
N ILE A 39 23.93 0.47 28.05
CA ILE A 39 23.66 -0.32 26.84
C ILE A 39 22.17 -0.35 26.52
N ALA A 40 21.30 -0.54 27.53
CA ALA A 40 19.86 -0.56 27.32
C ALA A 40 19.34 0.79 26.77
N VAL A 41 19.82 1.91 27.31
CA VAL A 41 19.46 3.26 26.83
C VAL A 41 20.02 3.51 25.43
N ALA A 42 21.25 3.06 25.13
CA ALA A 42 21.83 3.19 23.80
C ALA A 42 21.07 2.39 22.74
N MET A 43 20.63 1.17 23.07
CA MET A 43 19.79 0.34 22.18
C MET A 43 18.41 0.95 21.97
N LEU A 44 17.80 1.50 23.03
CA LEU A 44 16.53 2.22 22.89
C LEU A 44 16.69 3.47 22.01
N GLY A 45 17.79 4.22 22.18
CA GLY A 45 18.11 5.37 21.33
C GLY A 45 18.37 4.98 19.87
N ALA A 46 19.10 3.90 19.63
CA ALA A 46 19.37 3.37 18.30
C ALA A 46 18.10 2.86 17.61
N LEU A 47 17.21 2.18 18.33
CA LEU A 47 15.91 1.75 17.82
C LEU A 47 15.02 2.95 17.49
N SER A 48 14.93 3.93 18.39
CA SER A 48 14.19 5.18 18.15
C SER A 48 14.72 5.92 16.92
N PHE A 49 16.04 5.93 16.72
CA PHE A 49 16.66 6.52 15.54
C PHE A 49 16.37 5.72 14.26
N ALA A 50 16.40 4.39 14.32
CA ALA A 50 16.06 3.53 13.19
C ALA A 50 14.60 3.72 12.75
N VAL A 51 13.65 3.74 13.69
CA VAL A 51 12.23 4.05 13.42
C VAL A 51 12.07 5.46 12.86
N SER A 52 12.79 6.44 13.41
CA SER A 52 12.74 7.82 12.93
C SER A 52 13.36 8.02 11.54
N GLN A 53 14.33 7.18 11.16
CA GLN A 53 14.89 7.18 9.80
C GLN A 53 13.97 6.48 8.81
N GLY A 54 13.24 5.43 9.22
CA GLY A 54 12.21 4.80 8.39
C GLY A 54 11.08 5.75 7.99
N GLY A 55 10.77 6.76 8.83
CA GLY A 55 9.78 7.80 8.54
C GLY A 55 10.33 9.05 7.83
N ARG A 56 11.57 9.06 7.38
CA ARG A 56 12.19 10.18 6.65
C ARG A 56 12.53 9.76 5.23
N SER A 57 11.52 9.42 4.44
CA SER A 57 11.66 9.50 2.99
C SER A 57 11.79 10.98 2.60
N SER A 58 12.81 11.27 1.81
CA SER A 58 13.25 12.58 1.36
C SER A 58 12.19 13.33 0.55
N GLY A 59 11.80 14.51 1.01
CA GLY A 59 11.00 15.47 0.25
C GLY A 59 10.37 16.51 1.17
N SER A 60 10.02 17.68 0.64
CA SER A 60 9.12 18.68 1.26
C SER A 60 7.68 18.16 1.45
N GLY A 61 7.55 16.86 1.74
CA GLY A 61 6.37 16.05 1.52
C GLY A 61 5.24 16.30 2.52
N VAL A 62 4.08 15.77 2.14
CA VAL A 62 2.84 15.80 2.90
C VAL A 62 3.05 15.13 4.26
N SER A 63 2.47 15.70 5.33
CA SER A 63 2.52 15.01 6.64
C SER A 63 1.76 13.69 6.57
N ALA A 64 2.20 12.68 7.32
CA ALA A 64 1.60 11.33 7.26
C ALA A 64 0.07 11.34 7.49
N GLU A 65 -0.42 12.17 8.43
CA GLU A 65 -1.86 12.30 8.68
C GLU A 65 -2.60 12.89 7.49
N LYS A 66 -2.02 13.89 6.84
CA LYS A 66 -2.61 14.54 5.67
C LYS A 66 -2.54 13.64 4.44
N ALA A 67 -1.43 12.91 4.26
CA ALA A 67 -1.28 11.91 3.22
C ALA A 67 -2.32 10.80 3.36
N ARG A 68 -2.59 10.36 4.60
CA ARG A 68 -3.61 9.35 4.90
C ARG A 68 -5.03 9.84 4.64
N LEU A 69 -5.33 11.08 5.01
CA LEU A 69 -6.62 11.70 4.69
C LEU A 69 -6.81 11.82 3.17
N ALA A 70 -5.81 12.36 2.47
CA ALA A 70 -5.82 12.45 1.01
C ALA A 70 -6.01 11.07 0.37
N ALA A 71 -5.26 10.05 0.77
CA ALA A 71 -5.39 8.69 0.26
C ALA A 71 -6.81 8.13 0.48
N THR A 72 -7.42 8.40 1.63
CA THR A 72 -8.82 8.01 1.90
C THR A 72 -9.79 8.70 0.93
N ASP A 73 -9.65 10.02 0.74
CA ASP A 73 -10.48 10.79 -0.18
C ASP A 73 -10.33 10.32 -1.65
N LEU A 74 -9.10 10.00 -2.08
CA LEU A 74 -8.82 9.44 -3.41
C LEU A 74 -9.49 8.07 -3.61
N ILE A 75 -9.42 7.19 -2.61
CA ILE A 75 -10.07 5.87 -2.65
C ILE A 75 -11.59 6.03 -2.71
N ASP A 76 -12.18 6.87 -1.85
CA ASP A 76 -13.62 7.09 -1.80
C ASP A 76 -14.15 7.69 -3.10
N TYR A 77 -13.43 8.67 -3.67
CA TYR A 77 -13.80 9.27 -4.94
C TYR A 77 -13.68 8.27 -6.10
N SER A 78 -12.56 7.55 -6.23
CA SER A 78 -12.38 6.55 -7.29
C SER A 78 -13.41 5.40 -7.19
N ASN A 79 -13.82 5.00 -5.98
CA ASN A 79 -14.92 4.06 -5.78
C ASN A 79 -16.28 4.65 -6.19
N THR A 80 -16.52 5.93 -5.93
CA THR A 80 -17.74 6.63 -6.38
C THR A 80 -17.84 6.62 -7.91
N VAL A 81 -16.75 6.92 -8.61
CA VAL A 81 -16.69 6.87 -10.08
C VAL A 81 -16.90 5.43 -10.59
N ALA A 82 -16.22 4.44 -10.00
CA ALA A 82 -16.38 3.03 -10.38
C ALA A 82 -17.82 2.54 -10.21
N ASN A 83 -18.47 2.92 -9.10
CA ASN A 83 -19.87 2.59 -8.85
C ASN A 83 -20.79 3.25 -9.89
N ALA A 84 -20.56 4.51 -10.25
CA ALA A 84 -21.35 5.18 -11.28
C ALA A 84 -21.19 4.50 -12.65
N ALA A 85 -19.97 4.11 -13.02
CA ALA A 85 -19.71 3.36 -14.24
C ALA A 85 -20.45 2.02 -14.26
N ALA A 86 -20.39 1.26 -13.15
CA ALA A 86 -21.15 0.02 -13.00
C ALA A 86 -22.68 0.23 -13.07
N GLN A 87 -23.21 1.32 -12.49
CA GLN A 87 -24.63 1.63 -12.59
C GLN A 87 -25.07 1.93 -14.03
N LEU A 88 -24.27 2.66 -14.81
CA LEU A 88 -24.57 2.91 -16.22
C LEU A 88 -24.54 1.61 -17.04
N ARG A 89 -23.62 0.69 -16.73
CA ARG A 89 -23.59 -0.66 -17.33
C ARG A 89 -24.88 -1.44 -17.04
N LEU A 90 -25.37 -1.39 -15.80
CA LEU A 90 -26.63 -2.02 -15.42
C LEU A 90 -27.85 -1.40 -16.10
N ARG A 91 -27.77 -0.11 -16.48
CA ARG A 91 -28.82 0.58 -17.27
C ARG A 91 -28.78 0.23 -18.76
N GLY A 92 -27.81 -0.55 -19.20
CA GLY A 92 -27.73 -1.08 -20.56
C GLY A 92 -26.74 -0.37 -21.49
N TYR A 93 -25.98 0.60 -21.00
CA TYR A 93 -24.92 1.23 -21.81
C TYR A 93 -23.74 0.27 -22.01
N SER A 94 -23.31 0.12 -23.25
CA SER A 94 -22.09 -0.59 -23.61
C SER A 94 -20.86 0.16 -23.08
N LEU A 95 -19.71 -0.52 -22.99
CA LEU A 95 -18.47 0.13 -22.56
C LEU A 95 -18.15 1.32 -23.46
N SER A 96 -18.19 1.11 -24.78
CA SER A 96 -17.94 2.12 -25.82
C SER A 96 -18.87 3.33 -25.76
N GLU A 97 -20.04 3.22 -25.13
CA GLU A 97 -20.99 4.33 -24.96
C GLU A 97 -20.74 5.14 -23.69
N LEU A 98 -19.96 4.64 -22.72
CA LEU A 98 -19.67 5.40 -21.50
C LEU A 98 -18.78 6.61 -21.81
N SER A 99 -19.07 7.74 -21.18
CA SER A 99 -18.30 8.97 -21.37
C SER A 99 -17.83 9.58 -20.06
N PHE A 100 -16.56 9.97 -20.03
CA PHE A 100 -15.93 10.75 -18.96
C PHE A 100 -15.81 12.24 -19.33
N GLU A 101 -16.48 12.66 -20.41
CA GLU A 101 -16.58 14.06 -20.81
C GLU A 101 -17.15 14.91 -19.68
N ASN A 102 -16.48 16.02 -19.40
CA ASN A 102 -16.88 17.01 -18.40
C ASN A 102 -16.30 18.39 -18.78
N ASP A 103 -16.74 19.43 -18.08
CA ASP A 103 -16.36 20.82 -18.36
C ASP A 103 -15.02 21.25 -17.74
N ILE A 104 -14.38 20.39 -16.94
CA ILE A 104 -13.15 20.69 -16.19
C ILE A 104 -11.92 20.17 -16.95
N VAL A 105 -11.94 18.89 -17.33
CA VAL A 105 -10.84 18.25 -18.06
C VAL A 105 -11.28 17.89 -19.48
N SER A 106 -10.50 18.38 -20.45
CA SER A 106 -10.74 18.13 -21.87
C SER A 106 -10.14 16.81 -22.39
N GLY A 107 -10.59 16.37 -23.56
CA GLY A 107 -10.06 15.20 -24.26
C GLY A 107 -10.80 13.88 -23.99
N TYR A 108 -11.94 13.93 -23.29
CA TYR A 108 -12.79 12.76 -23.02
C TYR A 108 -14.10 12.74 -23.83
N SER A 109 -14.19 13.52 -24.90
CA SER A 109 -15.39 13.51 -25.73
C SER A 109 -15.55 12.16 -26.42
N ASN A 110 -16.72 11.57 -26.27
CA ASN A 110 -17.06 10.26 -26.81
C ASN A 110 -18.24 10.38 -27.77
N GLY A 111 -17.97 10.21 -29.07
CA GLY A 111 -19.00 10.31 -30.12
C GLY A 111 -20.08 9.21 -30.07
N ASN A 112 -19.84 8.12 -29.35
CA ASN A 112 -20.86 7.07 -29.12
C ASN A 112 -21.84 7.46 -28.00
N CYS A 113 -21.49 8.44 -27.16
CA CYS A 113 -22.36 8.94 -26.10
C CYS A 113 -23.14 10.16 -26.60
N THR A 114 -24.33 9.92 -27.15
CA THR A 114 -25.14 10.98 -27.79
C THR A 114 -26.05 11.75 -26.82
N GLU A 115 -26.13 11.34 -25.55
CA GLU A 115 -27.02 11.89 -24.54
C GLU A 115 -26.32 12.01 -23.18
N ASP A 116 -26.82 12.84 -22.27
CA ASP A 116 -26.22 12.97 -20.94
C ASP A 116 -26.36 11.71 -20.07
N LEU A 117 -27.27 10.80 -20.42
CA LEU A 117 -27.51 9.57 -19.66
C LEU A 117 -26.32 8.59 -19.68
N CYS A 118 -25.43 8.66 -20.68
CA CYS A 118 -24.21 7.84 -20.76
C CYS A 118 -22.96 8.53 -20.19
N LYS A 119 -23.08 9.78 -19.73
CA LYS A 119 -21.98 10.54 -19.13
C LYS A 119 -21.89 10.26 -17.64
N ILE A 120 -20.72 9.89 -17.16
CA ILE A 120 -20.46 9.61 -15.74
C ILE A 120 -20.67 10.87 -14.89
N PHE A 121 -20.22 12.02 -15.40
CA PHE A 121 -20.25 13.28 -14.66
C PHE A 121 -21.52 14.11 -14.85
N ALA A 122 -22.47 13.64 -15.66
CA ALA A 122 -23.74 14.35 -15.85
C ALA A 122 -24.75 13.95 -14.77
N PRO A 123 -25.57 14.90 -14.25
CA PRO A 123 -26.62 14.61 -13.27
C PRO A 123 -27.61 13.53 -13.71
N ALA A 124 -27.93 13.47 -15.01
CA ALA A 124 -28.85 12.48 -15.57
C ALA A 124 -28.19 11.09 -15.76
N GLY A 125 -26.89 11.06 -16.01
CA GLY A 125 -26.12 9.83 -16.20
C GLY A 125 -25.65 9.24 -14.88
N GLY A 126 -24.34 9.33 -14.62
CA GLY A 126 -23.72 8.80 -13.40
C GLY A 126 -23.97 9.65 -12.16
N GLY A 127 -24.30 10.93 -12.31
CA GLY A 127 -24.59 11.84 -11.22
C GLY A 127 -23.39 12.17 -10.32
N VAL A 128 -22.16 11.88 -10.79
CA VAL A 128 -20.93 12.15 -10.04
C VAL A 128 -20.45 13.55 -10.36
N SER A 129 -20.16 14.36 -9.34
CA SER A 129 -19.45 15.62 -9.56
C SER A 129 -17.97 15.33 -9.77
N TYR A 130 -17.36 15.92 -10.81
CA TYR A 130 -15.92 15.82 -10.97
C TYR A 130 -15.22 16.59 -9.84
N LEU A 131 -14.34 15.92 -9.09
CA LEU A 131 -13.52 16.51 -8.04
C LEU A 131 -12.06 16.56 -8.47
N GLU A 132 -11.52 17.77 -8.56
CA GLU A 132 -10.09 17.97 -8.79
C GLU A 132 -9.28 17.42 -7.61
N PRO A 133 -8.21 16.63 -7.86
CA PRO A 133 -7.30 16.20 -6.81
C PRO A 133 -6.65 17.41 -6.10
N PRO A 134 -6.51 17.39 -4.77
CA PRO A 134 -5.78 18.44 -4.06
C PRO A 134 -4.33 18.56 -4.52
N LYS A 135 -3.88 19.76 -4.93
CA LYS A 135 -2.56 19.97 -5.56
C LYS A 135 -1.37 19.63 -4.68
N ASP A 136 -1.57 19.60 -3.37
CA ASP A 136 -0.54 19.35 -2.38
C ASP A 136 -0.26 17.86 -2.15
N ILE A 137 -0.93 16.95 -2.86
CA ILE A 137 -0.70 15.49 -2.77
C ILE A 137 0.27 14.97 -3.84
N PHE A 138 0.71 15.84 -4.75
CA PHE A 138 1.58 15.52 -5.86
C PHE A 138 3.04 15.82 -5.54
N ALA A 139 3.94 15.11 -6.20
CA ALA A 139 5.35 15.43 -6.23
C ALA A 139 5.60 16.69 -7.09
N ASP A 140 6.69 17.41 -6.81
CA ASP A 140 7.10 18.57 -7.61
C ASP A 140 7.77 18.18 -8.94
N THR A 141 8.25 16.94 -9.05
CA THR A 141 8.98 16.45 -10.23
C THR A 141 8.74 14.94 -10.44
N PRO A 142 8.31 14.52 -11.64
CA PRO A 142 7.92 15.35 -12.79
C PRO A 142 6.73 16.26 -12.47
N ALA A 143 6.51 17.30 -13.29
CA ALA A 143 5.48 18.29 -13.00
C ALA A 143 4.09 17.67 -13.23
N PRO A 144 3.23 17.58 -12.21
CA PRO A 144 1.88 17.06 -12.33
C PRO A 144 0.98 18.00 -13.14
N ASP A 145 -0.02 17.45 -13.82
CA ASP A 145 -1.09 18.23 -14.44
C ASP A 145 -2.29 18.49 -13.51
N TYR A 146 -2.32 17.81 -12.37
CA TYR A 146 -3.38 17.88 -11.35
C TYR A 146 -4.74 17.35 -11.83
N GLU A 147 -4.76 16.42 -12.78
CA GLU A 147 -5.98 15.88 -13.38
C GLU A 147 -6.19 14.39 -13.07
N TRP A 148 -7.44 13.94 -13.08
CA TRP A 148 -7.76 12.52 -13.16
C TRP A 148 -7.71 12.07 -14.61
N HIS A 149 -6.97 10.99 -14.83
CA HIS A 149 -6.87 10.35 -16.12
C HIS A 149 -7.82 9.17 -16.25
N PHE A 150 -8.46 9.03 -17.42
CA PHE A 150 -9.26 7.86 -17.76
C PHE A 150 -8.68 7.21 -19.00
N TYR A 151 -8.11 6.03 -18.85
CA TYR A 151 -7.44 5.32 -19.94
C TYR A 151 -8.20 4.06 -20.33
N GLY A 152 -8.02 3.66 -21.58
CA GLY A 152 -8.66 2.48 -22.18
C GLY A 152 -7.71 1.65 -23.05
N ASP A 153 -6.41 1.72 -22.76
CA ASP A 153 -5.35 1.04 -23.49
C ASP A 153 -4.52 0.05 -22.65
N ASN A 154 -4.86 -0.14 -21.38
CA ASN A 154 -4.23 -1.09 -20.49
C ASN A 154 -5.07 -2.35 -20.29
N ALA A 155 -4.47 -3.53 -20.39
CA ALA A 155 -5.00 -4.73 -19.75
C ALA A 155 -4.50 -4.81 -18.30
N ILE A 156 -5.30 -5.35 -17.39
CA ILE A 156 -4.89 -5.54 -15.99
C ILE A 156 -4.81 -7.02 -15.68
N GLN A 157 -3.61 -7.48 -15.29
CA GLN A 157 -3.36 -8.86 -14.96
C GLN A 157 -4.26 -9.30 -13.79
N GLY A 158 -5.11 -10.29 -14.06
CA GLY A 158 -6.00 -10.90 -13.05
C GLY A 158 -7.28 -10.10 -12.68
N ALA A 159 -7.53 -8.92 -13.25
CA ALA A 159 -8.76 -8.14 -12.97
C ALA A 159 -9.93 -8.42 -13.94
N GLY A 160 -9.66 -9.07 -15.07
CA GLY A 160 -10.59 -9.38 -16.15
C GLY A 160 -9.98 -10.41 -17.12
N MET A 161 -10.22 -10.24 -18.42
CA MET A 161 -9.42 -10.92 -19.44
C MET A 161 -8.05 -10.27 -19.57
N THR A 162 -6.98 -11.06 -19.56
CA THR A 162 -5.63 -10.56 -19.84
C THR A 162 -5.15 -11.08 -21.19
N CYS A 163 -4.96 -10.18 -22.14
CA CYS A 163 -4.37 -10.47 -23.44
C CYS A 163 -3.80 -9.19 -24.07
N ALA A 164 -2.88 -9.36 -25.02
CA ALA A 164 -2.25 -8.25 -25.74
C ALA A 164 -3.15 -7.70 -26.88
N SER A 165 -4.37 -7.27 -26.54
CA SER A 165 -5.36 -6.77 -27.50
C SER A 165 -6.38 -5.83 -26.85
N ALA A 166 -6.96 -4.94 -27.65
CA ALA A 166 -8.00 -4.00 -27.22
C ALA A 166 -9.26 -4.67 -26.65
N SER A 167 -9.48 -5.96 -26.95
CA SER A 167 -10.58 -6.74 -26.36
C SER A 167 -10.36 -7.10 -24.88
N CYS A 168 -9.15 -6.90 -24.37
CA CYS A 168 -8.78 -7.16 -22.97
C CYS A 168 -8.39 -5.87 -22.24
N ALA A 169 -8.54 -4.71 -22.90
CA ALA A 169 -8.22 -3.43 -22.28
C ALA A 169 -9.36 -3.01 -21.34
N ASP A 170 -9.00 -2.59 -20.15
CA ASP A 170 -9.93 -2.16 -19.11
C ASP A 170 -10.05 -0.64 -19.11
N ILE A 171 -11.14 -0.13 -18.53
CA ILE A 171 -11.25 1.31 -18.24
C ILE A 171 -10.66 1.52 -16.85
N ILE A 172 -9.54 2.24 -16.80
CA ILE A 172 -8.87 2.60 -15.55
C ILE A 172 -8.95 4.11 -15.29
N MET A 173 -9.06 4.46 -14.03
CA MET A 173 -8.92 5.82 -13.52
C MET A 173 -7.54 5.95 -12.90
N VAL A 174 -6.77 6.95 -13.31
CA VAL A 174 -5.35 7.10 -13.00
C VAL A 174 -5.08 8.49 -12.45
N LEU A 175 -4.16 8.56 -11.48
CA LEU A 175 -3.60 9.79 -10.96
C LEU A 175 -2.09 9.65 -10.93
N ASP A 176 -1.43 10.47 -11.75
CA ASP A 176 0.02 10.41 -11.96
C ASP A 176 0.75 11.39 -11.02
N GLU A 177 2.07 11.22 -10.93
CA GLU A 177 2.98 12.10 -10.16
C GLU A 177 2.61 12.34 -8.70
N LEU A 178 2.07 11.34 -8.01
CA LEU A 178 1.77 11.44 -6.58
C LEU A 178 3.05 11.59 -5.74
N ASP A 179 2.93 12.29 -4.60
CA ASP A 179 3.97 12.26 -3.58
C ASP A 179 4.11 10.83 -3.02
N LEU A 180 5.35 10.42 -2.76
CA LEU A 180 5.65 9.07 -2.24
C LEU A 180 4.84 8.76 -0.96
N SER A 181 4.71 9.74 -0.05
CA SER A 181 3.98 9.53 1.21
C SER A 181 2.50 9.23 0.96
N VAL A 182 1.89 9.84 -0.06
CA VAL A 182 0.50 9.60 -0.45
C VAL A 182 0.36 8.22 -1.09
N CYS A 183 1.29 7.85 -1.97
CA CYS A 183 1.33 6.54 -2.60
C CYS A 183 1.44 5.39 -1.58
N GLN A 184 2.29 5.55 -0.58
CA GLN A 184 2.44 4.59 0.52
C GLN A 184 1.14 4.48 1.34
N GLN A 185 0.52 5.61 1.70
CA GLN A 185 -0.74 5.59 2.45
C GLN A 185 -1.89 4.96 1.65
N LEU A 186 -1.95 5.14 0.33
CA LEU A 186 -2.91 4.44 -0.53
C LEU A 186 -2.73 2.92 -0.43
N ASN A 187 -1.49 2.44 -0.58
CA ASN A 187 -1.19 1.01 -0.51
C ASN A 187 -1.45 0.40 0.87
N ASP A 188 -1.20 1.16 1.94
CA ASP A 188 -1.52 0.76 3.31
C ASP A 188 -3.03 0.57 3.51
N LEU A 189 -3.82 1.56 3.07
CA LEU A 189 -5.28 1.52 3.19
C LEU A 189 -5.91 0.42 2.33
N LEU A 190 -5.31 0.11 1.18
CA LEU A 190 -5.74 -0.95 0.28
C LEU A 190 -5.25 -2.34 0.71
N GLY A 191 -4.39 -2.42 1.74
CA GLY A 191 -3.84 -3.69 2.25
C GLY A 191 -2.78 -4.32 1.34
N VAL A 192 -2.22 -3.56 0.40
CA VAL A 192 -1.18 -4.02 -0.54
C VAL A 192 0.18 -4.11 0.16
N SER A 193 0.47 -3.19 1.09
CA SER A 193 1.76 -3.10 1.79
C SER A 193 2.04 -4.23 2.78
N ALA A 194 1.04 -5.04 3.17
CA ALA A 194 1.27 -6.19 4.06
C ALA A 194 2.22 -7.24 3.45
N ASN A 195 2.45 -7.19 2.12
CA ASN A 195 3.32 -8.10 1.38
C ASN A 195 4.57 -7.42 0.78
N LEU A 196 4.74 -6.11 0.92
CA LEU A 196 5.77 -5.32 0.23
C LEU A 196 6.53 -4.44 1.23
N SER A 197 7.86 -4.36 1.09
CA SER A 197 8.77 -3.75 2.07
C SER A 197 8.72 -2.21 2.13
N ASP A 198 7.60 -1.64 2.58
CA ASP A 198 7.29 -0.19 2.71
C ASP A 198 7.47 0.65 1.41
N ALA A 199 7.86 0.01 0.30
CA ALA A 199 8.04 0.63 -0.99
C ALA A 199 6.85 0.30 -1.89
N PRO A 200 6.34 1.28 -2.69
CA PRO A 200 5.38 0.97 -3.74
C PRO A 200 5.92 -0.11 -4.69
N PRO A 201 5.08 -1.06 -5.14
CA PRO A 201 5.45 -2.00 -6.19
C PRO A 201 5.84 -1.25 -7.47
N THR A 202 6.72 -1.83 -8.29
CA THR A 202 7.24 -1.18 -9.49
C THR A 202 6.61 -1.78 -10.73
N ASP A 203 6.08 -0.95 -11.60
CA ASP A 203 5.53 -1.37 -12.89
C ASP A 203 5.54 -0.19 -13.86
N ALA A 204 6.17 -0.34 -15.02
CA ALA A 204 6.31 0.73 -16.01
C ALA A 204 5.17 0.75 -17.05
N ASP A 205 4.30 -0.26 -17.03
CA ASP A 205 3.41 -0.63 -18.14
C ASP A 205 2.03 0.06 -17.99
N VAL A 206 2.05 1.35 -17.64
CA VAL A 206 0.87 2.22 -17.60
C VAL A 206 0.75 2.96 -18.94
N GLY A 207 -0.38 2.76 -19.62
CA GLY A 207 -0.71 3.40 -20.89
C GLY A 207 -1.24 4.80 -20.64
N ASN A 208 -1.22 5.63 -21.69
CA ASN A 208 -1.52 7.06 -21.58
C ASN A 208 -2.64 7.48 -22.56
N THR A 209 -3.35 6.52 -23.16
CA THR A 209 -4.34 6.82 -24.19
C THR A 209 -5.69 7.12 -23.54
N LYS A 210 -6.08 8.40 -23.54
CA LYS A 210 -7.38 8.86 -23.03
C LYS A 210 -8.53 8.07 -23.66
N TYR A 211 -9.43 7.58 -22.81
CA TYR A 211 -10.61 6.85 -23.22
C TYR A 211 -11.66 7.78 -23.82
N THR A 212 -12.00 7.57 -25.09
CA THR A 212 -12.95 8.38 -25.86
C THR A 212 -14.09 7.54 -26.46
N GLY A 213 -14.42 6.41 -25.80
CA GLY A 213 -15.40 5.44 -26.29
C GLY A 213 -14.83 4.34 -27.17
N SER A 214 -13.51 4.27 -27.28
CA SER A 214 -12.79 3.22 -28.00
C SER A 214 -11.67 2.67 -27.15
N PHE A 215 -11.37 1.39 -27.36
CA PHE A 215 -10.28 0.68 -26.70
C PHE A 215 -9.11 0.52 -27.67
N SER A 216 -7.91 0.64 -27.13
CA SER A 216 -6.66 0.21 -27.78
C SER A 216 -5.92 -0.75 -26.87
N TYR A 217 -4.74 -1.19 -27.26
CA TYR A 217 -3.84 -1.92 -26.37
C TYR A 217 -2.44 -1.36 -26.55
N SER A 218 -1.85 -0.93 -25.44
CA SER A 218 -0.45 -0.52 -25.36
C SER A 218 0.28 -1.47 -24.42
N GLU A 219 -0.24 -1.65 -23.20
CA GLU A 219 0.51 -2.26 -22.11
C GLU A 219 -0.37 -3.17 -21.21
N THR A 220 0.27 -4.02 -20.39
CA THR A 220 -0.41 -4.85 -19.37
C THR A 220 0.16 -4.57 -17.99
N ILE A 221 -0.64 -4.03 -17.07
CA ILE A 221 -0.20 -3.80 -15.69
C ILE A 221 -0.25 -5.11 -14.90
N GLY A 222 0.81 -5.41 -14.17
CA GLY A 222 0.95 -6.56 -13.27
C GLY A 222 1.46 -7.84 -13.94
N ASP A 223 1.91 -7.78 -15.19
CA ASP A 223 2.50 -8.94 -15.89
C ASP A 223 3.96 -9.21 -15.49
N SER A 224 4.64 -8.20 -14.96
CA SER A 224 6.05 -8.22 -14.55
C SER A 224 6.26 -8.40 -13.05
N ASP A 225 5.28 -8.00 -12.23
CA ASP A 225 5.27 -8.16 -10.77
C ASP A 225 4.03 -8.92 -10.30
N ALA A 226 4.22 -10.18 -9.90
CA ALA A 226 3.14 -11.05 -9.43
C ALA A 226 2.44 -10.55 -8.14
N SER A 227 3.03 -9.59 -7.42
CA SER A 227 2.35 -8.95 -6.28
C SER A 227 1.18 -8.05 -6.70
N LEU A 228 1.13 -7.69 -7.99
CA LEU A 228 0.07 -6.88 -8.58
C LEU A 228 -1.08 -7.73 -9.17
N ASP A 229 -0.92 -9.05 -9.28
CA ASP A 229 -1.90 -9.94 -9.90
C ASP A 229 -3.26 -9.88 -9.17
N GLY A 230 -4.31 -9.55 -9.93
CA GLY A 230 -5.68 -9.44 -9.43
C GLY A 230 -5.97 -8.15 -8.64
N LEU A 231 -5.00 -7.26 -8.45
CA LEU A 231 -5.24 -5.98 -7.82
C LEU A 231 -6.02 -5.05 -8.76
N ARG A 232 -7.17 -4.57 -8.28
CA ARG A 232 -8.03 -3.63 -9.03
C ARG A 232 -7.80 -2.17 -8.62
N SER A 233 -6.88 -1.95 -7.69
CA SER A 233 -6.50 -0.64 -7.18
C SER A 233 -5.16 -0.74 -6.45
N VAL A 234 -4.20 0.10 -6.81
CA VAL A 234 -2.87 0.14 -6.17
C VAL A 234 -2.16 1.41 -6.64
N CYS A 235 -1.22 1.90 -5.82
CA CYS A 235 -0.25 2.89 -6.24
C CYS A 235 1.11 2.23 -6.51
N ILE A 236 1.65 2.45 -7.71
CA ILE A 236 2.88 1.86 -8.21
C ILE A 236 3.94 2.93 -8.45
N GLN A 237 5.21 2.54 -8.44
CA GLN A 237 6.30 3.35 -8.97
C GLN A 237 6.51 3.02 -10.46
N LYS A 238 6.21 3.99 -11.33
CA LYS A 238 6.28 3.85 -12.79
C LYS A 238 7.67 4.09 -13.35
N THR A 239 8.35 5.12 -12.85
CA THR A 239 9.74 5.43 -13.23
C THR A 239 10.61 5.63 -11.99
N THR A 240 11.92 5.40 -12.13
CA THR A 240 12.89 5.49 -11.03
C THR A 240 13.72 6.77 -11.06
N SER A 241 13.82 7.45 -12.21
CA SER A 241 14.57 8.70 -12.34
C SER A 241 14.01 9.59 -13.48
N PRO A 242 13.32 10.70 -13.16
CA PRO A 242 12.80 11.03 -11.82
C PRO A 242 11.84 9.93 -11.33
N ALA A 243 11.62 9.85 -10.01
CA ALA A 243 10.65 8.89 -9.49
C ALA A 243 9.22 9.39 -9.76
N GLU A 244 8.38 8.53 -10.33
CA GLU A 244 6.99 8.83 -10.65
C GLU A 244 6.10 7.77 -9.99
N TYR A 245 5.13 8.21 -9.19
CA TYR A 245 4.19 7.34 -8.49
C TYR A 245 2.80 7.53 -9.08
N VAL A 246 2.18 6.42 -9.47
CA VAL A 246 0.92 6.41 -10.18
C VAL A 246 -0.08 5.57 -9.41
N TYR A 247 -1.20 6.17 -9.05
CA TYR A 247 -2.33 5.43 -8.50
C TYR A 247 -3.31 5.10 -9.62
N TYR A 248 -3.73 3.84 -9.71
CA TYR A 248 -4.81 3.46 -10.60
C TYR A 248 -5.93 2.73 -9.85
N ARG A 249 -7.14 2.84 -10.41
CA ARG A 249 -8.34 2.10 -10.02
C ARG A 249 -9.04 1.57 -11.28
N VAL A 250 -9.26 0.27 -11.35
CA VAL A 250 -10.03 -0.36 -12.44
C VAL A 250 -11.51 -0.03 -12.28
N LEU A 251 -12.05 0.83 -13.15
CA LEU A 251 -13.46 1.21 -13.10
C LEU A 251 -14.34 0.08 -13.63
N ILE A 252 -13.99 -0.44 -14.81
CA ILE A 252 -14.67 -1.59 -15.42
C ILE A 252 -13.63 -2.43 -16.15
N SER A 253 -13.70 -3.75 -15.98
CA SER A 253 -12.89 -4.69 -16.74
C SER A 253 -13.69 -5.38 -17.86
N GLN A 254 -13.00 -5.77 -18.94
CA GLN A 254 -13.56 -6.55 -20.05
C GLN A 254 -13.60 -8.06 -19.76
#